data_AF-A0AAN7STF0-F1
#
_entry.id   AF-A0AAN7STF0-F1
#
_cell.length_a   1.000
_cell.length_b   1.000
_cell.length_c   1.000
_cell.angle_alpha   90.00
_cell.angle_beta   90.00
_cell.angle_gamma   90.00
#
_symmetry.space_group_name_H-M   'P 1'
#
loop_
_entity.id
_entity.type
_entity.pdbx_description
1 polymer ?
#
loop_
_entity_poly.entity_id
_entity_poly.type
_entity_poly.pdbx_seq_one_letter_code
_entity_poly.pdbx_strand_id
1 'polypeptide(L)'
;MNSQYQHYVPQLILRKFSDYIEPKDSAYATKKKLDSARSRAKNKARVKVLTWNEDFSTDRLESRLCGRTFGVKNMYAPEIELAFSTLEQQVSKVIKAVEHDFVGNKTSTILSRSQKDLLRKFLFIMAYRNCTFSKRFDCTMDEYRLNDREKLLQYVRLKGFSTLKEVWLSNIRAFIDVDMEKNGWPDWLQQNAYPDDALWFWKNMTQFFLCFCTPQLASEEFLLTQNAYGTYTIINIEIQGPSGGPFVVRESASQKTHHELPNSATIFCKYKHLGTGKFLFIRHIRI
;
A
#
# COMPACT_ATOMS: atom_id res chain seq x y z
N MET A 1 21.45 6.10 -17.32
CA MET A 1 20.61 5.79 -16.13
C MET A 1 19.94 4.44 -16.36
N ASN A 2 20.15 3.47 -15.46
CA ASN A 2 19.49 2.16 -15.57
C ASN A 2 17.99 2.33 -15.34
N SER A 3 17.18 1.88 -16.29
CA SER A 3 15.73 1.91 -16.13
C SER A 3 15.31 0.99 -14.99
N GLN A 4 14.57 1.54 -14.02
CA GLN A 4 14.06 0.79 -12.87
C GLN A 4 12.55 0.61 -13.00
N TYR A 5 12.03 -0.55 -12.62
CA TYR A 5 10.60 -0.87 -12.68
C TYR A 5 10.00 -0.75 -11.27
N GLN A 6 9.18 0.27 -11.05
CA GLN A 6 8.56 0.57 -9.76
C GLN A 6 7.11 0.09 -9.73
N HIS A 7 6.69 -0.55 -8.62
CA HIS A 7 5.41 -1.25 -8.53
C HIS A 7 4.33 -0.40 -7.83
N TYR A 8 3.17 -0.21 -8.44
CA TYR A 8 1.98 0.37 -7.80
C TYR A 8 1.38 -0.53 -6.73
N VAL A 9 1.55 -1.85 -6.86
CA VAL A 9 1.15 -2.84 -5.83
C VAL A 9 2.41 -3.34 -5.13
N PRO A 10 2.48 -3.34 -3.78
CA PRO A 10 3.69 -3.72 -3.08
C PRO A 10 4.10 -5.15 -3.40
N GLN A 11 5.40 -5.40 -3.54
CA GLN A 11 5.84 -6.75 -3.84
C GLN A 11 5.58 -7.71 -2.68
N LEU A 12 5.54 -7.25 -1.42
CA LEU A 12 5.16 -8.07 -0.27
C LEU A 12 3.76 -8.67 -0.47
N ILE A 13 2.84 -7.92 -1.06
CA ILE A 13 1.46 -8.35 -1.33
C ILE A 13 1.46 -9.29 -2.53
N LEU A 14 2.06 -8.88 -3.66
CA LEU A 14 2.11 -9.73 -4.85
C LEU A 14 2.71 -11.11 -4.55
N ARG A 15 3.79 -11.16 -3.75
CA ARG A 15 4.41 -12.43 -3.37
C ARG A 15 3.48 -13.33 -2.55
N LYS A 16 2.64 -12.78 -1.66
CA LYS A 16 1.71 -13.58 -0.85
C LYS A 16 0.66 -14.31 -1.68
N PHE A 17 0.20 -13.65 -2.75
CA PHE A 17 -0.80 -14.20 -3.68
C PHE A 17 -0.17 -14.84 -4.93
N SER A 18 1.14 -15.02 -4.92
CA SER A 18 1.88 -15.71 -5.99
C SER A 18 2.14 -17.18 -5.65
N ASP A 19 2.77 -17.87 -6.59
CA ASP A 19 3.39 -19.19 -6.39
C ASP A 19 4.71 -19.13 -5.59
N TYR A 20 5.10 -17.98 -5.03
CA TYR A 20 6.30 -17.85 -4.23
C TYR A 20 6.29 -18.77 -3.00
N ILE A 21 7.37 -19.55 -2.86
CA ILE A 21 7.66 -20.37 -1.70
C ILE A 21 8.98 -19.89 -1.10
N GLU A 22 8.96 -19.49 0.17
CA GLU A 22 10.16 -19.06 0.88
C GLU A 22 11.10 -20.26 1.09
N PRO A 23 12.34 -20.23 0.56
CA PRO A 23 13.29 -21.32 0.77
C PRO A 23 13.62 -21.49 2.26
N LYS A 24 13.62 -22.75 2.72
CA LYS A 24 13.90 -23.09 4.12
C LYS A 24 15.40 -22.94 4.44
N ASP A 25 15.69 -22.40 5.61
CA ASP A 25 17.07 -22.16 6.06
C ASP A 25 17.86 -23.46 6.19
N SER A 26 17.20 -24.55 6.65
CA SER A 26 17.81 -25.88 6.79
C SER A 26 18.27 -26.51 5.47
N ALA A 27 17.78 -26.02 4.33
CA ALA A 27 18.10 -26.57 3.01
C ALA A 27 19.43 -26.03 2.44
N TYR A 28 20.09 -25.07 3.11
CA TYR A 28 21.28 -24.41 2.58
C TYR A 28 22.40 -24.31 3.62
N ALA A 29 23.59 -24.76 3.22
CA ALA A 29 24.77 -24.76 4.09
C ALA A 29 25.30 -23.36 4.47
N THR A 30 24.97 -22.32 3.69
CA THR A 30 25.43 -20.95 3.96
C THR A 30 24.35 -19.90 3.71
N LYS A 31 24.41 -18.82 4.48
CA LYS A 31 23.53 -17.65 4.33
C LYS A 31 23.60 -17.07 2.91
N LYS A 32 24.79 -16.99 2.31
CA LYS A 32 24.96 -16.50 0.93
C LYS A 32 24.19 -17.35 -0.09
N LYS A 33 24.23 -18.69 0.05
CA LYS A 33 23.48 -19.62 -0.82
C LYS A 33 21.98 -19.48 -0.62
N LEU A 34 21.53 -19.36 0.63
CA LEU A 34 20.14 -19.12 1.00
C LEU A 34 19.61 -17.79 0.40
N ASP A 35 20.37 -16.70 0.53
CA ASP A 35 19.99 -15.38 0.00
C ASP A 35 19.92 -15.40 -1.53
N SER A 36 20.83 -16.11 -2.17
CA SER A 36 20.83 -16.33 -3.62
C SER A 36 19.62 -17.17 -4.06
N ALA A 37 19.24 -18.19 -3.29
CA ALA A 37 18.03 -18.98 -3.54
C ALA A 37 16.76 -18.14 -3.35
N ARG A 38 16.68 -17.34 -2.27
CA ARG A 38 15.58 -16.40 -2.01
C ARG A 38 15.43 -15.40 -3.15
N SER A 39 16.53 -14.83 -3.64
CA SER A 39 16.53 -13.91 -4.78
C SER A 39 15.99 -14.59 -6.05
N ARG A 40 16.48 -15.79 -6.38
CA ARG A 40 15.99 -16.57 -7.54
C ARG A 40 14.50 -16.90 -7.42
N ALA A 41 14.04 -17.33 -6.25
CA ALA A 41 12.63 -17.63 -6.00
C ALA A 41 11.75 -16.40 -6.18
N LYS A 42 12.17 -15.23 -5.65
CA LYS A 42 11.46 -13.96 -5.83
C LYS A 42 11.38 -13.55 -7.31
N ASN A 43 12.45 -13.72 -8.07
CA ASN A 43 12.50 -13.33 -9.49
C ASN A 43 11.65 -14.24 -10.40
N LYS A 44 11.37 -15.48 -9.96
CA LYS A 44 10.54 -16.43 -10.69
C LYS A 44 9.08 -16.42 -10.26
N ALA A 45 8.75 -15.79 -9.12
CA ALA A 45 7.41 -15.77 -8.57
C ALA A 45 6.40 -15.19 -9.57
N ARG A 46 5.30 -15.92 -9.77
CA ARG A 46 4.22 -15.55 -10.68
C ARG A 46 2.92 -15.38 -9.92
N VAL A 47 2.23 -14.29 -10.23
CA VAL A 47 0.90 -13.98 -9.71
C VAL A 47 -0.12 -14.24 -10.82
N LYS A 48 -1.32 -14.67 -10.44
CA LYS A 48 -2.45 -14.77 -11.36
C LYS A 48 -3.04 -13.36 -11.57
N VAL A 49 -3.45 -13.04 -12.79
CA VAL A 49 -3.94 -11.72 -13.18
C VAL A 49 -5.13 -11.91 -14.09
N LEU A 50 -6.25 -11.33 -13.71
CA LEU A 50 -7.43 -11.25 -14.56
C LEU A 50 -7.27 -10.07 -15.51
N THR A 51 -7.42 -10.32 -16.81
CA THR A 51 -7.43 -9.29 -17.84
C THR A 51 -8.76 -9.38 -18.59
N TRP A 52 -9.43 -8.24 -18.74
CA TRP A 52 -10.57 -8.14 -19.67
C TRP A 52 -10.10 -7.52 -20.98
N ASN A 53 -10.74 -7.92 -22.07
CA ASN A 53 -10.73 -7.16 -23.32
C ASN A 53 -11.51 -5.84 -23.18
N GLU A 54 -11.30 -4.91 -24.12
CA GLU A 54 -11.84 -3.54 -24.05
C GLU A 54 -13.38 -3.47 -24.03
N ASP A 55 -14.04 -4.50 -24.56
CA ASP A 55 -15.48 -4.70 -24.61
C ASP A 55 -16.03 -5.55 -23.46
N PHE A 56 -15.19 -5.96 -22.50
CA PHE A 56 -15.54 -6.80 -21.35
C PHE A 56 -16.20 -8.15 -21.70
N SER A 57 -16.13 -8.57 -22.96
CA SER A 57 -16.80 -9.77 -23.45
C SER A 57 -16.03 -11.07 -23.14
N THR A 58 -14.74 -10.96 -22.85
CA THR A 58 -13.89 -12.08 -22.46
C THR A 58 -12.99 -11.73 -21.28
N ASP A 59 -12.96 -12.62 -20.31
CA ASP A 59 -12.02 -12.58 -19.20
C ASP A 59 -10.93 -13.63 -19.41
N ARG A 60 -9.68 -13.21 -19.24
CA ARG A 60 -8.52 -14.09 -19.36
C ARG A 60 -7.71 -14.06 -18.08
N LEU A 61 -7.63 -15.21 -17.42
CA LEU A 61 -6.76 -15.41 -16.27
C LEU A 61 -5.37 -15.80 -16.73
N GLU A 62 -4.40 -14.90 -16.55
CA GLU A 62 -3.02 -15.10 -16.94
C GLU A 62 -2.12 -15.29 -15.73
N SER A 63 -1.03 -16.04 -15.89
CA SER A 63 0.06 -16.06 -14.92
C SER A 63 1.14 -15.08 -15.38
N ARG A 64 1.51 -14.10 -14.56
CA ARG A 64 2.52 -13.07 -14.89
C ARG A 64 3.58 -12.96 -13.79
N LEU A 65 4.79 -12.53 -14.16
CA LEU A 65 5.90 -12.36 -13.20
C LEU A 65 5.60 -11.23 -12.22
N CYS A 66 5.74 -11.48 -10.92
CA CYS A 66 5.51 -10.46 -9.89
C CYS A 66 6.36 -9.21 -10.13
N GLY A 67 7.65 -9.39 -10.48
CA GLY A 67 8.60 -8.29 -10.70
C GLY A 67 8.39 -7.49 -12.00
N ARG A 68 7.39 -7.83 -12.81
CA ARG A 68 7.07 -7.16 -14.09
C ARG A 68 5.58 -6.87 -14.24
N THR A 69 4.83 -6.94 -13.15
CA THR A 69 3.38 -6.71 -13.15
C THR A 69 3.05 -5.63 -12.14
N PHE A 70 2.02 -4.82 -12.45
CA PHE A 70 1.55 -3.73 -11.60
C PHE A 70 2.62 -2.70 -11.27
N GLY A 71 3.40 -2.31 -12.27
CA GLY A 71 4.39 -1.26 -12.16
C GLY A 71 4.66 -0.56 -13.48
N VAL A 72 5.44 0.52 -13.41
CA VAL A 72 5.88 1.31 -14.57
C VAL A 72 7.37 1.55 -14.47
N LYS A 73 8.01 1.67 -15.63
CA LYS A 73 9.43 2.04 -15.71
C LYS A 73 9.61 3.51 -15.38
N ASN A 74 10.60 3.82 -14.55
CA ASN A 74 11.04 5.19 -14.22
C ASN A 74 9.90 6.07 -13.68
N MET A 75 9.04 5.50 -12.84
CA MET A 75 7.95 6.22 -12.20
C MET A 75 8.47 7.41 -11.37
N TYR A 76 9.59 7.22 -10.66
CA TYR A 76 10.29 8.23 -9.89
C TYR A 76 11.78 7.90 -9.73
N ALA A 77 12.54 8.81 -9.10
CA ALA A 77 13.98 8.69 -8.92
C ALA A 77 14.39 7.46 -8.06
N PRO A 78 15.57 6.85 -8.30
CA PRO A 78 16.03 5.66 -7.57
C PRO A 78 16.08 5.83 -6.05
N GLU A 79 16.32 7.03 -5.56
CA GLU A 79 16.38 7.35 -4.12
C GLU A 79 15.04 7.16 -3.41
N ILE A 80 13.94 7.53 -4.09
CA ILE A 80 12.57 7.31 -3.58
C ILE A 80 12.26 5.82 -3.57
N GLU A 81 12.74 5.06 -4.56
CA GLU A 81 12.57 3.60 -4.59
C GLU A 81 13.30 2.91 -3.44
N LEU A 82 14.53 3.34 -3.14
CA LEU A 82 15.29 2.80 -2.01
C LEU A 82 14.58 3.08 -0.67
N ALA A 83 14.09 4.31 -0.50
CA ALA A 83 13.35 4.71 0.69
C ALA A 83 12.07 3.89 0.86
N PHE A 84 11.32 3.72 -0.24
CA PHE A 84 10.11 2.90 -0.24
C PHE A 84 10.40 1.42 0.01
N SER A 85 11.46 0.85 -0.58
CA SER A 85 11.87 -0.54 -0.35
C SER A 85 12.18 -0.80 1.12
N THR A 86 12.82 0.17 1.79
CA THR A 86 13.10 0.12 3.23
C THR A 86 11.80 0.13 4.04
N LEU A 87 10.87 1.02 3.70
CA LEU A 87 9.53 1.07 4.33
C LEU A 87 8.76 -0.25 4.14
N GLU A 88 8.74 -0.80 2.92
CA GLU A 88 8.10 -2.08 2.60
C GLU A 88 8.69 -3.23 3.43
N GLN A 89 10.02 -3.24 3.62
CA GLN A 89 10.70 -4.24 4.43
C GLN A 89 10.29 -4.16 5.90
N GLN A 90 10.19 -2.95 6.47
CA GLN A 90 9.76 -2.76 7.86
C GLN A 90 8.30 -3.21 8.05
N VAL A 91 7.41 -2.81 7.14
CA VAL A 91 5.99 -3.20 7.13
C VAL A 91 5.82 -4.71 7.02
N SER A 92 6.61 -5.36 6.15
CA SER A 92 6.58 -6.82 5.96
C SER A 92 6.87 -7.57 7.27
N LYS A 93 7.76 -7.05 8.13
CA LYS A 93 8.04 -7.66 9.44
C LYS A 93 6.82 -7.58 10.37
N VAL A 94 6.14 -6.43 10.40
CA VAL A 94 4.93 -6.24 11.21
C VAL A 94 3.82 -7.17 10.74
N ILE A 95 3.57 -7.22 9.42
CA ILE A 95 2.55 -8.11 8.85
C ILE A 95 2.87 -9.59 9.14
N LYS A 96 4.13 -10.02 9.01
CA LYS A 96 4.53 -11.39 9.36
C LYS A 96 4.28 -11.72 10.84
N ALA A 97 4.51 -10.78 11.74
CA ALA A 97 4.24 -10.97 13.17
C ALA A 97 2.75 -11.10 13.46
N VAL A 98 1.93 -10.22 12.86
CA VAL A 98 0.47 -10.30 12.92
C VAL A 98 -0.02 -11.66 12.40
N GLU A 99 0.47 -12.08 11.24
CA GLU A 99 0.11 -13.38 10.66
C GLU A 99 0.47 -14.57 11.53
N HIS A 100 1.67 -14.56 12.12
CA HIS A 100 2.09 -15.61 13.03
C HIS A 100 1.12 -15.76 14.21
N ASP A 101 0.69 -14.64 14.78
CA ASP A 101 -0.21 -14.63 15.93
C ASP A 101 -1.61 -15.16 15.58
N PHE A 102 -2.16 -14.74 14.44
CA PHE A 102 -3.43 -15.26 13.95
C PHE A 102 -3.37 -16.75 13.56
N VAL A 103 -2.29 -17.23 12.89
CA VAL A 103 -2.13 -18.67 12.59
C VAL A 103 -2.03 -19.49 13.88
N GLY A 104 -1.43 -18.92 14.92
CA GLY A 104 -1.36 -19.52 16.24
C GLY A 104 -2.68 -19.54 17.02
N ASN A 105 -3.82 -19.18 16.38
CA ASN A 105 -5.14 -19.02 17.01
C ASN A 105 -5.13 -18.07 18.21
N LYS A 106 -4.25 -17.06 18.22
CA LYS A 106 -4.33 -16.01 19.24
C LYS A 106 -5.56 -15.14 18.94
N THR A 107 -6.35 -14.91 19.98
CA THR A 107 -7.59 -14.10 19.90
C THR A 107 -7.32 -12.60 19.69
N SER A 108 -6.09 -12.16 19.94
CA SER A 108 -5.68 -10.77 19.68
C SER A 108 -4.19 -10.63 19.41
N THR A 109 -3.86 -9.68 18.54
CA THR A 109 -2.47 -9.20 18.35
C THR A 109 -2.33 -7.79 18.91
N ILE A 110 -1.26 -7.55 19.67
CA ILE A 110 -0.94 -6.22 20.21
C ILE A 110 0.08 -5.58 19.29
N LEU A 111 -0.25 -4.39 18.77
CA LEU A 111 0.67 -3.58 17.98
C LEU A 111 1.14 -2.39 18.80
N SER A 112 2.45 -2.12 18.78
CA SER A 112 2.95 -0.86 19.32
C SER A 112 2.38 0.32 18.51
N ARG A 113 2.39 1.51 19.13
CA ARG A 113 2.02 2.75 18.42
C ARG A 113 2.85 2.93 17.15
N SER A 114 4.15 2.70 17.23
CA SER A 114 5.08 2.82 16.10
C SER A 114 4.79 1.82 14.97
N GLN A 115 4.43 0.58 15.29
CA GLN A 115 4.03 -0.43 14.31
C GLN A 115 2.72 -0.04 13.61
N LYS A 116 1.72 0.42 14.36
CA LYS A 116 0.44 0.88 13.81
C LYS A 116 0.64 2.10 12.90
N ASP A 117 1.42 3.07 13.34
CA ASP A 117 1.69 4.30 12.59
C ASP A 117 2.51 3.99 11.32
N LEU A 118 3.45 3.05 11.39
CA LEU A 118 4.16 2.51 10.22
C LEU A 118 3.21 1.88 9.18
N LEU A 119 2.25 1.06 9.61
CA LEU A 119 1.26 0.44 8.72
C LEU A 119 0.37 1.49 8.05
N ARG A 120 -0.13 2.46 8.82
CA ARG A 120 -0.96 3.56 8.29
C ARG A 120 -0.19 4.43 7.29
N LYS A 121 1.03 4.83 7.63
CA LYS A 121 1.94 5.57 6.74
C LYS A 121 2.11 4.83 5.42
N PHE A 122 2.40 3.53 5.49
CA PHE A 122 2.56 2.71 4.30
C PHE A 122 1.31 2.69 3.42
N LEU A 123 0.14 2.42 4.00
CA LEU A 123 -1.13 2.41 3.26
C LEU A 123 -1.44 3.75 2.61
N PHE A 124 -1.21 4.85 3.33
CA PHE A 124 -1.39 6.19 2.78
C PHE A 124 -0.45 6.42 1.59
N ILE A 125 0.84 6.07 1.71
CA ILE A 125 1.79 6.22 0.61
C ILE A 125 1.38 5.35 -0.59
N MET A 126 0.85 4.15 -0.35
CA MET A 126 0.29 3.31 -1.43
C MET A 126 -0.88 3.98 -2.13
N ALA A 127 -1.75 4.65 -1.38
CA ALA A 127 -2.84 5.44 -1.94
C ALA A 127 -2.32 6.64 -2.71
N TYR A 128 -1.37 7.38 -2.15
CA TYR A 128 -0.83 8.60 -2.73
C TYR A 128 -0.02 8.36 -4.01
N ARG A 129 0.74 7.26 -4.07
CA ARG A 129 1.57 6.89 -5.23
C ARG A 129 0.79 6.15 -6.32
N ASN A 130 -0.51 5.90 -6.12
CA ASN A 130 -1.26 5.07 -7.08
C ASN A 130 -1.25 5.70 -8.49
N CYS A 131 -1.39 4.88 -9.52
CA CYS A 131 -1.27 5.33 -10.91
C CYS A 131 -2.35 6.34 -11.36
N THR A 132 -3.49 6.39 -10.68
CA THR A 132 -4.57 7.33 -10.96
C THR A 132 -4.27 8.69 -10.33
N PHE A 133 -3.82 8.71 -9.08
CA PHE A 133 -3.51 9.94 -8.36
C PHE A 133 -2.23 10.59 -8.88
N SER A 134 -1.22 9.81 -9.28
CA SER A 134 0.00 10.36 -9.87
C SER A 134 -0.28 11.20 -11.13
N LYS A 135 -1.34 10.89 -11.89
CA LYS A 135 -1.74 11.66 -13.08
C LYS A 135 -2.11 13.11 -12.78
N ARG A 136 -2.53 13.41 -11.55
CA ARG A 136 -2.77 14.80 -11.11
C ARG A 136 -1.55 15.70 -11.32
N PHE A 137 -0.35 15.13 -11.23
CA PHE A 137 0.92 15.84 -11.35
C PHE A 137 1.63 15.58 -12.68
N ASP A 138 1.00 14.83 -13.58
CA ASP A 138 1.52 14.47 -14.90
C ASP A 138 0.94 15.39 -15.98
N CYS A 139 0.96 16.70 -15.70
CA CYS A 139 0.58 17.75 -16.64
C CYS A 139 1.43 19.00 -16.41
N THR A 140 1.37 19.94 -17.34
CA THR A 140 2.01 21.24 -17.16
C THR A 140 1.24 22.12 -16.17
N MET A 141 1.88 23.17 -15.65
CA MET A 141 1.24 24.16 -14.78
C MET A 141 0.08 24.89 -15.49
N ASP A 142 0.20 25.05 -16.81
CA ASP A 142 -0.80 25.70 -17.65
C ASP A 142 -1.97 24.78 -18.00
N GLU A 143 -1.82 23.46 -17.91
CA GLU A 143 -2.89 22.48 -18.12
C GLU A 143 -3.63 22.10 -16.83
N TYR A 144 -3.06 22.39 -15.66
CA TYR A 144 -3.69 22.05 -14.39
C TYR A 144 -4.99 22.83 -14.17
N ARG A 145 -6.12 22.12 -13.98
CA ARG A 145 -7.49 22.69 -13.87
C ARG A 145 -8.23 22.31 -12.59
N LEU A 146 -7.58 21.68 -11.62
CA LEU A 146 -8.24 21.32 -10.36
C LEU A 146 -8.46 22.55 -9.47
N ASN A 147 -9.38 22.41 -8.52
CA ASN A 147 -9.84 23.48 -7.63
C ASN A 147 -8.72 24.09 -6.74
N ASP A 148 -7.64 23.36 -6.49
CA ASP A 148 -6.51 23.80 -5.70
C ASP A 148 -5.39 24.46 -6.53
N ARG A 149 -5.64 24.73 -7.83
CA ARG A 149 -4.64 25.27 -8.77
C ARG A 149 -3.85 26.44 -8.21
N GLU A 150 -4.53 27.47 -7.70
CA GLU A 150 -3.86 28.70 -7.25
C GLU A 150 -2.90 28.41 -6.10
N LYS A 151 -3.35 27.62 -5.11
CA LYS A 151 -2.54 27.20 -3.96
C LYS A 151 -1.35 26.34 -4.40
N LEU A 152 -1.58 25.39 -5.30
CA LEU A 152 -0.53 24.51 -5.80
C LEU A 152 0.54 25.30 -6.55
N LEU A 153 0.15 26.20 -7.45
CA LEU A 153 1.10 27.04 -8.19
C LEU A 153 1.84 28.03 -7.29
N GLN A 154 1.18 28.56 -6.25
CA GLN A 154 1.86 29.35 -5.23
C GLN A 154 2.92 28.52 -4.50
N TYR A 155 2.58 27.29 -4.09
CA TYR A 155 3.50 26.38 -3.43
C TYR A 155 4.70 26.02 -4.32
N VAL A 156 4.46 25.73 -5.60
CA VAL A 156 5.50 25.49 -6.61
C VAL A 156 6.49 26.65 -6.68
N ARG A 157 5.98 27.89 -6.76
CA ARG A 157 6.83 29.10 -6.77
C ARG A 157 7.61 29.26 -5.47
N LEU A 158 6.96 29.10 -4.32
CA LEU A 158 7.59 29.26 -3.00
C LEU A 158 8.72 28.24 -2.77
N LYS A 159 8.57 27.02 -3.28
CA LYS A 159 9.58 25.96 -3.16
C LYS A 159 10.59 25.94 -4.30
N GLY A 160 10.42 26.77 -5.32
CA GLY A 160 11.29 26.79 -6.49
C GLY A 160 11.19 25.54 -7.36
N PHE A 161 10.04 24.87 -7.37
CA PHE A 161 9.83 23.70 -8.22
C PHE A 161 9.60 24.11 -9.67
N SER A 162 10.17 23.34 -10.61
CA SER A 162 10.03 23.58 -12.05
C SER A 162 8.85 22.83 -12.66
N THR A 163 8.34 21.78 -11.98
CA THR A 163 7.25 20.95 -12.48
C THR A 163 6.30 20.52 -11.35
N LEU A 164 5.04 20.20 -11.69
CA LEU A 164 4.11 19.62 -10.72
C LEU A 164 4.57 18.24 -10.24
N LYS A 165 5.28 17.50 -11.08
CA LYS A 165 5.86 16.20 -10.74
C LYS A 165 6.86 16.31 -9.58
N GLU A 166 7.66 17.37 -9.51
CA GLU A 166 8.57 17.60 -8.38
C GLU A 166 7.82 17.76 -7.05
N VAL A 167 6.64 18.42 -7.05
CA VAL A 167 5.79 18.51 -5.86
C VAL A 167 5.38 17.11 -5.38
N TRP A 168 4.91 16.26 -6.29
CA TRP A 168 4.51 14.89 -5.97
C TRP A 168 5.67 14.05 -5.41
N LEU A 169 6.86 14.15 -6.02
CA LEU A 169 8.06 13.46 -5.54
C LEU A 169 8.51 13.97 -4.16
N SER A 170 8.50 15.29 -3.96
CA SER A 170 8.80 15.92 -2.67
C SER A 170 7.83 15.46 -1.59
N ASN A 171 6.54 15.38 -1.90
CA ASN A 171 5.51 14.92 -0.96
C ASN A 171 5.72 13.45 -0.57
N ILE A 172 5.97 12.55 -1.54
CA ILE A 172 6.28 11.14 -1.25
C ILE A 172 7.47 11.04 -0.30
N ARG A 173 8.52 11.81 -0.55
CA ARG A 173 9.71 11.82 0.31
C ARG A 173 9.38 12.29 1.72
N ALA A 174 8.64 13.41 1.84
CA ALA A 174 8.21 13.94 3.13
C ALA A 174 7.34 12.94 3.92
N PHE A 175 6.42 12.23 3.26
CA PHE A 175 5.58 11.21 3.89
C PHE A 175 6.36 9.97 4.36
N ILE A 176 7.43 9.61 3.66
CA ILE A 176 8.33 8.55 4.13
C ILE A 176 9.12 9.03 5.36
N ASP A 177 9.72 10.21 5.26
CA ASP A 177 10.69 10.73 6.23
C ASP A 177 10.07 11.27 7.52
N VAL A 178 8.78 11.64 7.52
CA VAL A 178 8.12 12.20 8.71
C VAL A 178 8.24 11.26 9.91
N ASP A 179 8.81 11.77 10.99
CA ASP A 179 8.94 11.04 12.24
C ASP A 179 7.73 11.33 13.13
N MET A 180 6.76 10.42 13.13
CA MET A 180 5.51 10.57 13.88
C MET A 180 5.66 10.32 15.39
N GLU A 181 6.85 9.90 15.86
CA GLU A 181 7.13 9.78 17.28
C GLU A 181 7.54 11.13 17.89
N LYS A 182 8.02 12.06 17.06
CA LYS A 182 8.39 13.41 17.50
C LYS A 182 7.16 14.30 17.65
N ASN A 183 7.15 15.09 18.71
CA ASN A 183 6.20 16.19 18.85
C ASN A 183 6.39 17.21 17.73
N GLY A 184 5.30 17.79 17.22
CA GLY A 184 5.35 18.77 16.12
C GLY A 184 5.52 18.16 14.72
N TRP A 185 5.41 16.83 14.56
CA TRP A 185 5.44 16.21 13.22
C TRP A 185 4.38 16.77 12.24
N PRO A 186 3.17 17.21 12.65
CA PRO A 186 2.23 17.81 11.71
C PRO A 186 2.76 19.13 11.12
N ASP A 187 3.36 19.98 11.96
CA ASP A 187 3.93 21.27 11.53
C ASP A 187 5.13 21.06 10.62
N TRP A 188 5.99 20.10 10.97
CA TRP A 188 7.09 19.68 10.11
C TRP A 188 6.55 19.23 8.74
N LEU A 189 5.49 18.43 8.71
CA LEU A 189 4.93 17.93 7.47
C LEU A 189 4.32 19.05 6.62
N GLN A 190 3.62 20.01 7.22
CA GLN A 190 3.09 21.19 6.51
C GLN A 190 4.19 22.06 5.88
N GLN A 191 5.39 22.07 6.47
CA GLN A 191 6.53 22.81 5.93
C GLN A 191 7.26 22.04 4.81
N ASN A 192 7.18 20.71 4.81
CA ASN A 192 7.97 19.85 3.92
C ASN A 192 7.15 19.17 2.81
N ALA A 193 5.83 19.24 2.86
CA ALA A 193 4.91 18.75 1.84
C ALA A 193 3.88 19.83 1.46
N TYR A 194 3.25 19.67 0.30
CA TYR A 194 2.16 20.53 -0.13
C TYR A 194 1.04 20.55 0.95
N PRO A 195 0.61 21.72 1.47
CA PRO A 195 -0.25 21.78 2.65
C PRO A 195 -1.54 20.99 2.59
N ASP A 196 -2.24 21.01 1.45
CA ASP A 196 -3.52 20.27 1.30
C ASP A 196 -3.28 18.75 1.32
N ASP A 197 -2.18 18.27 0.73
CA ASP A 197 -1.81 16.84 0.76
C ASP A 197 -1.23 16.44 2.14
N ALA A 198 -0.53 17.35 2.83
CA ALA A 198 -0.06 17.15 4.21
C ALA A 198 -1.23 17.03 5.19
N LEU A 199 -2.27 17.87 5.02
CA LEU A 199 -3.50 17.77 5.78
C LEU A 199 -4.19 16.43 5.54
N TRP A 200 -4.20 15.95 4.29
CA TRP A 200 -4.77 14.64 3.96
C TRP A 200 -4.02 13.49 4.63
N PHE A 201 -2.68 13.52 4.64
CA PHE A 201 -1.87 12.57 5.40
C PHE A 201 -2.23 12.62 6.90
N TRP A 202 -2.27 13.82 7.48
CA TRP A 202 -2.59 13.99 8.90
C TRP A 202 -3.96 13.43 9.28
N LYS A 203 -4.99 13.70 8.46
CA LYS A 203 -6.33 13.13 8.64
C LYS A 203 -6.26 11.60 8.61
N ASN A 204 -5.56 11.00 7.64
CA ASN A 204 -5.40 9.54 7.56
C ASN A 204 -4.72 8.92 8.80
N MET A 205 -3.78 9.61 9.43
CA MET A 205 -3.09 9.09 10.62
C MET A 205 -3.93 9.20 11.90
N THR A 206 -4.77 10.23 11.99
CA THR A 206 -5.46 10.63 13.22
C THR A 206 -6.95 10.28 13.24
N GLN A 207 -7.60 10.24 12.09
CA GLN A 207 -9.07 10.12 11.97
C GLN A 207 -9.51 8.78 11.36
N PHE A 208 -8.60 7.95 10.85
CA PHE A 208 -8.93 6.67 10.22
C PHE A 208 -8.49 5.48 11.07
N PHE A 209 -9.30 4.43 11.05
CA PHE A 209 -8.98 3.16 11.71
C PHE A 209 -8.22 2.23 10.77
N LEU A 210 -7.32 1.42 11.34
CA LEU A 210 -6.66 0.34 10.64
C LEU A 210 -7.47 -0.93 10.85
N CYS A 211 -7.84 -1.61 9.77
CA CYS A 211 -8.58 -2.87 9.84
C CYS A 211 -7.83 -4.01 9.13
N PHE A 212 -7.87 -5.20 9.73
CA PHE A 212 -7.48 -6.45 9.11
C PHE A 212 -8.73 -7.24 8.77
N CYS A 213 -8.90 -7.58 7.51
CA CYS A 213 -10.05 -8.35 7.04
C CYS A 213 -9.63 -9.78 6.69
N THR A 214 -10.38 -10.75 7.21
CA THR A 214 -10.32 -12.16 6.81
C THR A 214 -11.63 -12.54 6.09
N PRO A 215 -11.57 -13.44 5.10
CA PRO A 215 -12.78 -13.92 4.45
C PRO A 215 -13.56 -14.78 5.45
N GLN A 216 -14.89 -14.80 5.33
CA GLN A 216 -15.72 -15.59 6.22
C GLN A 216 -15.58 -17.09 5.90
N LEU A 217 -15.45 -17.42 4.62
CA LEU A 217 -15.27 -18.79 4.15
C LEU A 217 -13.85 -18.99 3.61
N ALA A 218 -13.24 -20.15 3.87
CA ALA A 218 -11.91 -20.47 3.35
C ALA A 218 -11.86 -20.50 1.80
N SER A 219 -13.00 -20.81 1.16
CA SER A 219 -13.19 -20.82 -0.28
C SER A 219 -13.35 -19.44 -0.91
N GLU A 220 -13.62 -18.40 -0.13
CA GLU A 220 -13.75 -17.04 -0.65
C GLU A 220 -12.40 -16.46 -1.04
N GLU A 221 -12.39 -15.64 -2.09
CA GLU A 221 -11.19 -15.05 -2.67
C GLU A 221 -11.29 -13.52 -2.71
N PHE A 222 -10.14 -12.86 -2.66
CA PHE A 222 -10.07 -11.41 -2.72
C PHE A 222 -9.68 -10.93 -4.12
N LEU A 223 -10.45 -9.96 -4.62
CA LEU A 223 -10.14 -9.17 -5.81
C LEU A 223 -9.37 -7.92 -5.37
N LEU A 224 -8.10 -7.80 -5.72
CA LEU A 224 -7.31 -6.58 -5.52
C LEU A 224 -7.13 -5.87 -6.85
N THR A 225 -7.84 -4.77 -7.07
CA THR A 225 -7.76 -3.95 -8.27
C THR A 225 -6.41 -3.23 -8.41
N GLN A 226 -6.04 -2.79 -9.63
CA GLN A 226 -4.76 -2.10 -9.83
C GLN A 226 -4.74 -0.75 -9.08
N ASN A 227 -5.92 -0.19 -8.87
CA ASN A 227 -6.18 0.97 -8.05
C ASN A 227 -6.66 0.63 -6.62
N ALA A 228 -6.46 -0.59 -6.12
CA ALA A 228 -7.05 -1.00 -4.83
C ALA A 228 -6.55 -0.18 -3.64
N TYR A 229 -5.35 0.37 -3.74
CA TYR A 229 -4.83 1.31 -2.76
C TYR A 229 -5.34 2.74 -2.99
N GLY A 230 -5.95 3.03 -4.14
CA GLY A 230 -6.49 4.32 -4.54
C GLY A 230 -8.02 4.46 -4.50
N THR A 231 -8.77 3.37 -4.31
CA THR A 231 -10.23 3.42 -4.15
C THR A 231 -10.60 3.90 -2.75
N TYR A 232 -10.67 5.22 -2.60
CA TYR A 232 -11.47 5.87 -1.57
C TYR A 232 -12.94 5.57 -1.87
N THR A 233 -13.47 4.50 -1.30
CA THR A 233 -14.92 4.35 -1.15
C THR A 233 -15.22 3.69 0.17
N ILE A 234 -14.92 4.38 1.28
CA ILE A 234 -15.80 4.24 2.45
C ILE A 234 -16.04 5.61 3.09
N ILE A 235 -17.16 6.18 2.65
CA ILE A 235 -18.13 7.06 3.33
C ILE A 235 -17.63 7.66 4.65
N ASN A 236 -17.53 9.00 4.67
CA ASN A 236 -17.42 9.81 5.88
C ASN A 236 -18.59 9.48 6.83
N ILE A 237 -18.30 8.94 8.01
CA ILE A 237 -19.22 9.02 9.16
C ILE A 237 -18.35 9.37 10.38
N GLU A 238 -18.66 10.51 11.01
CA GLU A 238 -18.06 10.95 12.28
C GLU A 238 -18.55 10.07 13.43
N ILE A 239 -17.63 9.58 14.29
CA ILE A 239 -17.97 9.09 15.63
C ILE A 239 -16.85 9.50 16.61
N GLN A 240 -17.25 10.10 17.73
CA GLN A 240 -16.41 10.41 18.89
C GLN A 240 -16.14 9.14 19.72
N GLY A 241 -14.88 8.87 20.05
CA GLY A 241 -14.47 7.78 20.95
C GLY A 241 -13.20 8.12 21.74
N PRO A 242 -13.02 7.55 22.95
CA PRO A 242 -12.07 8.06 23.94
C PRO A 242 -10.61 7.77 23.56
N SER A 243 -9.77 8.78 23.77
CA SER A 243 -8.33 8.78 23.52
C SER A 243 -7.56 8.00 24.59
N GLY A 244 -6.60 7.17 24.16
CA GLY A 244 -5.41 6.89 24.98
C GLY A 244 -5.08 5.44 25.37
N GLY A 245 -5.81 4.41 24.93
CA GLY A 245 -5.52 3.00 25.26
C GLY A 245 -4.61 2.25 24.25
N PRO A 246 -3.99 1.13 24.65
CA PRO A 246 -3.32 0.22 23.71
C PRO A 246 -4.31 -0.36 22.68
N PHE A 247 -3.88 -0.47 21.42
CA PHE A 247 -4.72 -0.95 20.33
C PHE A 247 -4.74 -2.49 20.32
N VAL A 248 -5.92 -3.06 20.56
CA VAL A 248 -6.17 -4.50 20.50
C VAL A 248 -6.83 -4.81 19.16
N VAL A 249 -6.16 -5.56 18.29
CA VAL A 249 -6.80 -6.12 17.10
C VAL A 249 -7.52 -7.39 17.54
N ARG A 250 -8.85 -7.42 17.45
CA ARG A 250 -9.66 -8.60 17.75
C ARG A 250 -10.11 -9.26 16.44
N GLU A 251 -10.21 -10.58 16.46
CA GLU A 251 -10.95 -11.32 15.44
C GLU A 251 -12.43 -10.97 15.57
N SER A 252 -12.98 -10.21 14.62
CA SER A 252 -14.41 -9.97 14.51
C SER A 252 -14.94 -10.76 13.33
N ALA A 253 -15.77 -11.77 13.59
CA ALA A 253 -16.63 -12.35 12.58
C ALA A 253 -17.69 -11.29 12.22
N SER A 254 -17.40 -10.43 11.24
CA SER A 254 -18.38 -9.45 10.77
C SER A 254 -19.39 -10.15 9.86
N GLN A 255 -20.45 -10.69 10.45
CA GLN A 255 -21.75 -10.70 9.79
C GLN A 255 -22.17 -9.23 9.63
N LYS A 256 -21.86 -8.60 8.50
CA LYS A 256 -22.58 -7.42 8.02
C LYS A 256 -22.16 -7.10 6.60
N THR A 257 -23.19 -6.88 5.80
CA THR A 257 -23.18 -6.32 4.45
C THR A 257 -22.24 -5.12 4.32
N HIS A 258 -21.81 -4.83 3.09
CA HIS A 258 -20.87 -3.79 2.65
C HIS A 258 -21.18 -2.31 3.08
N HIS A 259 -21.83 -2.06 4.22
CA HIS A 259 -22.38 -0.76 4.61
C HIS A 259 -21.80 -0.09 5.88
N GLU A 260 -20.89 -0.70 6.65
CA GLU A 260 -20.56 -0.14 7.99
C GLU A 260 -19.06 -0.12 8.38
N LEU A 261 -18.15 0.37 7.54
CA LEU A 261 -16.79 0.72 8.00
C LEU A 261 -16.41 2.17 7.67
N PRO A 262 -17.02 3.17 8.32
CA PRO A 262 -16.66 4.56 8.07
C PRO A 262 -15.17 4.80 8.36
N ASN A 263 -14.45 5.34 7.37
CA ASN A 263 -13.06 5.76 7.48
C ASN A 263 -12.04 4.68 7.89
N SER A 264 -11.93 3.58 7.11
CA SER A 264 -10.89 2.55 7.33
C SER A 264 -9.86 2.45 6.20
N ALA A 265 -8.58 2.33 6.57
CA ALA A 265 -7.53 1.84 5.68
C ALA A 265 -7.38 0.32 5.87
N THR A 266 -7.52 -0.46 4.79
CA THR A 266 -7.65 -1.92 4.86
C THR A 266 -6.38 -2.66 4.49
N ILE A 267 -5.94 -3.57 5.36
CA ILE A 267 -4.93 -4.59 5.05
C ILE A 267 -5.66 -5.92 4.85
N PHE A 268 -5.49 -6.52 3.67
CA PHE A 268 -6.03 -7.85 3.38
C PHE A 268 -5.09 -8.93 3.94
N CYS A 269 -5.59 -9.75 4.86
CA CYS A 269 -4.91 -10.92 5.39
C CYS A 269 -5.73 -12.17 5.04
N LYS A 270 -5.24 -13.04 4.14
CA LYS A 270 -5.83 -14.37 3.93
C LYS A 270 -4.96 -15.42 4.61
N TYR A 271 -5.57 -16.23 5.48
CA TYR A 271 -4.95 -17.40 6.09
C TYR A 271 -5.10 -18.64 5.23
N LYS A 272 -4.07 -19.48 5.25
CA LYS A 272 -3.96 -20.71 4.47
C LYS A 272 -4.56 -21.87 5.28
N HIS A 273 -5.77 -22.31 4.96
CA HIS A 273 -6.13 -23.72 5.16
C HIS A 273 -5.81 -24.48 3.86
N LEU A 274 -5.19 -25.65 4.01
CA LEU A 274 -4.76 -26.51 2.90
C LEU A 274 -5.95 -26.91 2.03
N GLY A 275 -6.04 -26.37 0.81
CA GLY A 275 -7.04 -26.76 -0.19
C GLY A 275 -6.97 -25.84 -1.42
N THR A 276 -6.43 -26.38 -2.50
CA THR A 276 -6.47 -25.94 -3.92
C THR A 276 -6.87 -24.49 -4.26
N GLY A 277 -5.92 -23.74 -4.82
CA GLY A 277 -6.15 -22.48 -5.55
C GLY A 277 -5.83 -21.22 -4.75
N LYS A 278 -4.90 -20.41 -5.24
CA LYS A 278 -4.67 -19.04 -4.77
C LYS A 278 -4.83 -18.13 -5.97
N PHE A 279 -5.84 -17.28 -5.99
CA PHE A 279 -6.03 -16.32 -7.07
C PHE A 279 -6.06 -14.89 -6.53
N LEU A 280 -5.32 -14.01 -7.22
CA LEU A 280 -5.39 -12.56 -7.09
C LEU A 280 -6.09 -12.09 -8.36
N PHE A 281 -7.31 -11.58 -8.25
CA PHE A 281 -8.00 -11.02 -9.40
C PHE A 281 -7.83 -9.49 -9.34
N ILE A 282 -7.67 -8.79 -10.46
CA ILE A 282 -7.34 -7.35 -10.47
C ILE A 282 -8.28 -6.60 -11.43
N ARG A 283 -9.17 -5.73 -10.91
CA ARG A 283 -10.02 -4.82 -11.71
C ARG A 283 -9.20 -3.69 -12.35
N HIS A 284 -9.41 -3.47 -13.64
CA HIS A 284 -8.98 -2.28 -14.36
C HIS A 284 -10.23 -1.40 -14.54
N ILE A 285 -10.29 -0.26 -13.86
CA ILE A 285 -11.32 0.77 -14.14
C ILE A 285 -10.58 1.91 -14.82
N ARG A 286 -10.78 2.07 -16.13
CA ARG A 286 -10.57 3.37 -16.77
C ARG A 286 -11.78 4.23 -16.41
N ILE A 287 -11.54 5.37 -15.77
CA ILE A 287 -12.46 6.51 -15.75
C ILE A 287 -12.03 7.40 -16.90
#